data_AF-A0A0G1X033-F1
#
_entry.id   AF-A0A0G1X033-F1
#
_cell.length_a   1.000
_cell.length_b   1.000
_cell.length_c   1.000
_cell.angle_alpha   90.00
_cell.angle_beta   90.00
_cell.angle_gamma   90.00
#
_symmetry.space_group_name_H-M   'P 1'
#
loop_
_entity.id
_entity.type
_entity.pdbx_description
1 polymer ?
#
loop_
_entity_poly.entity_id
_entity_poly.type
_entity_poly.pdbx_seq_one_letter_code
_entity_poly.pdbx_strand_id
1 'polypeptide(L)'
;MKFKDVLVHHRLFFYFLLLFVVVAAVDLFNLDRIIYKVVCDAVAPVSGSPCPPYYDIPIWHVYLSLAILAALYHVHGEIRVSNKHLSSRK
;
A
#
# COMPACT_ATOMS: atom_id res chain seq x y z
N MET A 1 17.94 16.53 14.31
CA MET A 1 18.07 15.68 13.10
C MET A 1 17.40 16.42 11.95
N LYS A 2 18.07 16.68 10.83
CA LYS A 2 17.45 17.46 9.74
C LYS A 2 16.38 16.61 9.07
N PHE A 3 15.29 17.22 8.56
CA PHE A 3 14.17 16.52 7.92
C PHE A 3 14.61 15.55 6.81
N LYS A 4 15.69 15.92 6.08
CA LYS A 4 16.33 15.07 5.07
C LYS A 4 16.90 13.76 5.65
N ASP A 5 17.46 13.79 6.86
CA ASP A 5 18.05 12.60 7.50
C ASP A 5 16.97 11.61 7.93
N VAL A 6 15.81 12.11 8.38
CA VAL A 6 14.61 11.31 8.70
C VAL A 6 14.05 10.67 7.43
N LEU A 7 13.96 11.42 6.33
CA LEU A 7 13.46 10.93 5.06
C LEU A 7 14.32 9.78 4.49
N VAL A 8 15.65 9.90 4.60
CA VAL A 8 16.58 8.89 4.10
C VAL A 8 16.58 7.64 4.99
N HIS A 9 16.49 7.79 6.31
CA HIS A 9 16.45 6.64 7.24
C HIS A 9 15.12 5.87 7.19
N HIS A 10 14.01 6.56 6.90
CA HIS A 10 12.67 5.95 6.86
C HIS A 10 12.10 5.86 5.44
N ARG A 11 12.96 5.75 4.43
CA ARG A 11 12.57 5.69 3.01
C ARG A 11 11.42 4.71 2.75
N LEU A 12 11.49 3.50 3.30
CA LEU A 12 10.46 2.47 3.13
C LEU A 12 9.12 2.86 3.77
N PHE A 13 9.15 3.49 4.95
CA PHE A 13 7.94 4.00 5.60
C PHE A 13 7.26 5.07 4.75
N PHE A 14 8.02 5.98 4.14
CA PHE A 14 7.46 6.97 3.22
C PHE A 14 6.87 6.34 1.97
N TYR A 15 7.47 5.26 1.44
CA TYR A 15 6.86 4.50 0.35
C TYR A 15 5.53 3.87 0.76
N PHE A 16 5.42 3.30 1.97
CA PHE A 16 4.16 2.76 2.47
C PHE A 16 3.12 3.87 2.70
N LEU A 17 3.52 5.02 3.22
CA LEU A 17 2.64 6.18 3.39
C LEU A 17 2.10 6.67 2.04
N LEU A 18 2.98 6.81 1.04
CA LEU A 18 2.60 7.19 -0.32
C LEU A 18 1.62 6.17 -0.92
N LEU A 19 1.93 4.88 -0.82
CA LEU A 19 1.04 3.80 -1.28
C LEU A 19 -0.32 3.86 -0.60
N PHE A 20 -0.35 4.11 0.71
CA PHE A 20 -1.59 4.25 1.47
C PHE A 20 -2.44 5.41 0.94
N VAL A 21 -1.84 6.58 0.70
CA VAL A 21 -2.55 7.74 0.14
C VAL A 21 -3.05 7.46 -1.28
N VAL A 22 -2.26 6.78 -2.11
CA VAL A 22 -2.67 6.39 -3.47
C VAL A 22 -3.86 5.43 -3.44
N VAL A 23 -3.80 4.38 -2.61
CA VAL A 23 -4.91 3.43 -2.45
C VAL A 23 -6.15 4.15 -1.92
N ALA A 24 -5.99 5.09 -0.99
CA ALA A 24 -7.09 5.91 -0.50
C ALA A 24 -7.72 6.83 -1.53
N ALA A 25 -6.91 7.40 -2.43
CA ALA A 25 -7.46 8.14 -3.55
C ALA A 25 -8.23 7.22 -4.50
N VAL A 26 -7.70 6.03 -4.82
CA VAL A 26 -8.37 5.04 -5.68
C VAL A 26 -9.72 4.64 -5.12
N ASP A 27 -9.78 4.36 -3.81
CA ASP A 27 -10.99 4.00 -3.08
C ASP A 27 -12.01 5.15 -3.03
N LEU A 28 -11.56 6.35 -2.64
CA LEU A 28 -12.42 7.54 -2.53
C LEU A 28 -13.10 7.91 -3.85
N PHE A 29 -12.36 7.80 -4.96
CA PHE A 29 -12.87 8.10 -6.30
C PHE A 29 -13.50 6.89 -6.99
N ASN A 30 -13.52 5.72 -6.33
CA ASN A 30 -14.05 4.47 -6.88
C ASN A 30 -13.45 4.16 -8.28
N LEU A 31 -12.16 4.47 -8.44
CA LEU A 31 -11.45 4.40 -9.72
C LEU A 31 -11.31 2.96 -10.21
N ASP A 32 -11.20 2.02 -9.28
CA ASP A 32 -11.19 0.59 -9.55
C ASP A 32 -12.44 0.14 -10.30
N ARG A 33 -13.63 0.58 -9.85
CA ARG A 33 -14.89 0.27 -10.52
C ARG A 33 -14.97 0.88 -11.91
N ILE A 34 -14.50 2.12 -12.08
CA ILE A 34 -14.50 2.81 -13.37
C ILE A 34 -13.55 2.10 -14.34
N ILE A 35 -12.32 1.82 -13.92
CA ILE A 35 -11.31 1.12 -14.73
C ILE A 35 -11.82 -0.27 -15.12
N TYR A 36 -12.38 -1.02 -14.16
CA TYR A 36 -12.97 -2.33 -14.43
C TYR A 36 -14.02 -2.24 -15.53
N LYS A 37 -14.96 -1.29 -15.40
CA LYS A 37 -16.03 -1.13 -16.38
C LYS A 37 -15.48 -0.80 -17.77
N VAL A 38 -14.55 0.16 -17.86
CA VAL A 38 -13.93 0.54 -19.14
C VAL A 38 -13.21 -0.63 -19.80
N VAL A 39 -12.41 -1.37 -19.03
CA VAL A 39 -11.67 -2.53 -19.55
C VAL A 39 -12.64 -3.65 -19.94
N CYS A 40 -13.66 -3.89 -19.12
CA CYS A 40 -14.63 -4.95 -19.38
C CYS A 40 -15.49 -4.63 -20.60
N ASP A 41 -15.97 -3.39 -20.75
CA ASP A 41 -16.71 -2.94 -21.95
C ASP A 41 -15.87 -3.08 -23.23
N ALA A 42 -14.55 -2.88 -23.14
CA ALA A 42 -13.64 -3.07 -24.27
C ALA A 42 -13.43 -4.55 -24.64
N VAL A 43 -13.46 -5.46 -23.66
CA VAL A 43 -13.18 -6.89 -23.85
C VAL A 43 -14.46 -7.70 -24.11
N ALA A 44 -15.60 -7.28 -23.58
CA ALA A 44 -16.90 -7.91 -23.76
C ALA A 44 -17.26 -8.29 -25.22
N PRO A 45 -17.04 -7.42 -26.23
CA PRO A 45 -17.34 -7.78 -27.63
C PRO A 45 -16.46 -8.91 -28.16
N VAL A 46 -15.27 -9.12 -27.58
CA VAL A 46 -14.32 -10.17 -27.99
C VAL A 46 -14.56 -11.47 -27.21
N SER A 47 -14.89 -11.37 -25.92
CA SER A 47 -15.06 -12.54 -25.04
C SER A 47 -16.47 -13.12 -25.04
N GLY A 48 -17.46 -12.41 -25.57
CA GLY A 48 -18.87 -12.84 -25.57
C GLY A 48 -19.48 -13.00 -24.17
N SER A 49 -18.79 -12.51 -23.12
CA SER A 49 -19.18 -12.67 -21.72
C SER A 49 -19.69 -11.35 -21.16
N PRO A 50 -20.89 -11.31 -20.54
CA PRO A 50 -21.43 -10.09 -19.97
C PRO A 50 -20.63 -9.67 -18.74
N CYS A 51 -20.33 -8.37 -18.65
CA CYS A 51 -19.64 -7.78 -17.53
C CYS A 51 -20.60 -7.57 -16.35
N PRO A 52 -20.35 -8.18 -15.17
CA PRO A 52 -21.13 -7.87 -13.98
C PRO A 52 -21.03 -6.38 -13.63
N PRO A 53 -22.11 -5.73 -13.16
CA PRO A 53 -22.12 -4.31 -12.84
C PRO A 53 -21.39 -3.96 -11.54
N TYR A 54 -20.95 -4.99 -10.81
CA TYR A 54 -20.22 -4.93 -9.56
C TYR A 54 -18.91 -5.71 -9.72
N TYR A 55 -17.80 -5.00 -9.55
CA TYR A 55 -16.49 -5.57 -9.34
C TYR A 55 -15.89 -4.79 -8.19
N ASP A 56 -15.87 -5.42 -7.02
CA ASP A 56 -15.20 -4.87 -5.86
C ASP A 56 -13.81 -5.48 -5.81
N ILE A 57 -12.80 -4.67 -6.09
CA ILE A 57 -11.46 -5.03 -5.63
C ILE A 57 -11.56 -5.09 -4.10
N PRO A 58 -11.03 -6.13 -3.43
CA PRO A 58 -10.99 -6.18 -1.98
C PRO A 58 -9.98 -5.16 -1.45
N ILE A 59 -10.23 -3.87 -1.66
CA ILE A 59 -9.40 -2.72 -1.28
C ILE A 59 -9.09 -2.77 0.22
N TRP A 60 -10.03 -3.25 1.03
CA TRP A 60 -9.81 -3.53 2.45
C TRP A 60 -8.62 -4.46 2.71
N HIS A 61 -8.44 -5.50 1.90
CA HIS A 61 -7.30 -6.43 2.03
C HIS A 61 -5.99 -5.76 1.62
N VAL A 62 -6.03 -4.84 0.64
CA VAL A 62 -4.87 -4.03 0.23
C VAL A 62 -4.45 -3.09 1.37
N TYR A 63 -5.41 -2.40 2.00
CA TYR A 63 -5.15 -1.56 3.17
C TYR A 63 -4.58 -2.36 4.34
N LEU A 64 -5.19 -3.50 4.66
CA LEU A 64 -4.73 -4.35 5.75
C LEU A 64 -3.29 -4.83 5.51
N SER A 65 -2.95 -5.21 4.28
CA SER A 65 -1.60 -5.63 3.91
C SER A 65 -0.59 -4.48 4.08
N LEU A 66 -0.93 -3.27 3.63
CA LEU A 66 -0.09 -2.08 3.81
C LEU A 66 0.11 -1.74 5.29
N ALA A 67 -0.95 -1.83 6.09
CA ALA A 67 -0.89 -1.59 7.54
C ALA A 67 0.01 -2.61 8.25
N ILE A 68 -0.09 -3.89 7.89
CA ILE A 68 0.77 -4.96 8.43
C ILE A 68 2.24 -4.69 8.06
N LEU A 69 2.54 -4.34 6.80
CA LEU A 69 3.90 -4.05 6.37
C LEU A 69 4.49 -2.83 7.10
N ALA A 70 3.70 -1.78 7.30
CA ALA A 70 4.11 -0.62 8.06
C ALA A 70 4.40 -0.97 9.53
N ALA A 71 3.55 -1.78 10.16
CA ALA A 71 3.74 -2.26 11.53
C ALA A 71 5.01 -3.12 11.66
N LEU A 72 5.23 -4.06 10.75
CA LEU A 72 6.44 -4.90 10.72
C LEU A 72 7.70 -4.05 10.54
N TYR A 73 7.66 -3.03 9.68
CA TYR A 73 8.79 -2.12 9.51
C TYR A 73 9.11 -1.35 10.79
N HIS A 74 8.08 -0.87 11.49
CA HIS A 74 8.26 -0.17 12.75
C HIS A 74 8.91 -1.07 13.82
N VAL A 75 8.38 -2.28 14.02
CA VAL A 75 8.93 -3.25 14.97
C VAL A 75 10.36 -3.63 14.62
N HIS A 76 10.67 -3.84 13.33
CA HIS A 76 12.03 -4.12 12.89
C HIS A 76 13.01 -2.97 13.18
N GLY A 77 12.55 -1.72 13.06
CA GLY A 77 13.31 -0.53 13.45
C GLY A 77 13.69 -0.54 14.93
N GLU A 78 12.72 -0.80 15.81
CA GLU A 78 12.94 -0.88 17.26
C GLU A 78 13.88 -2.02 17.65
N ILE A 79 13.74 -3.20 17.02
CA ILE A 79 14.65 -4.34 17.22
C ILE A 79 16.09 -3.95 16.85
N ARG A 80 16.28 -3.23 15.74
CA ARG A 80 17.61 -2.78 15.29
C ARG A 80 18.24 -1.80 16.27
N VAL A 81 17.47 -0.87 16.82
CA VAL A 81 17.92 0.08 17.84
C VAL A 81 18.29 -0.65 19.13
N SER A 82 17.44 -1.55 19.59
CA SER A 82 17.68 -2.38 20.78
C SER A 82 18.97 -3.22 20.65
N ASN A 83 19.15 -3.90 19.52
CA ASN A 83 20.37 -4.69 19.23
C ASN A 83 21.63 -3.81 19.21
N LYS A 84 21.54 -2.58 18.70
CA LYS A 84 22.68 -1.64 18.71
C LYS A 84 23.10 -1.31 20.15
N HIS A 85 22.14 -1.04 21.04
CA HIS A 85 22.42 -0.76 22.46
C HIS A 85 23.01 -1.98 23.19
N LEU A 86 22.58 -3.19 22.87
CA LEU A 86 23.16 -4.42 23.42
C LEU A 86 24.60 -4.64 22.93
N SER A 87 24.87 -4.35 21.65
CA SER A 87 26.21 -4.53 21.07
C SER A 87 27.25 -3.54 21.61
N SER A 88 26.84 -2.33 22.00
CA SER A 88 27.75 -1.31 22.52
C SER A 88 28.14 -1.50 24.00
N ARG A 89 27.52 -2.47 24.69
CA ARG A 89 27.82 -2.83 26.08
C ARG A 89 28.71 -4.07 26.22
N LYS A 90 29.13 -4.66 25.10
CA LYS A 90 30.23 -5.63 25.01
C LYS A 90 31.53 -4.90 24.69
#